data_AF-A0A6I5RN29-F1
#
_entry.id   AF-A0A6I5RN29-F1
#
_cell.length_a   1.000
_cell.length_b   1.000
_cell.length_c   1.000
_cell.angle_alpha   90.00
_cell.angle_beta   90.00
_cell.angle_gamma   90.00
#
_symmetry.space_group_name_H-M   'P 1'
#
loop_
_entity.id
_entity.type
_entity.pdbx_description
1 polymer ?
#
loop_
_entity_poly.entity_id
_entity_poly.type
_entity_poly.pdbx_seq_one_letter_code
_entity_poly.pdbx_strand_id
1 'polypeptide(L)'
;MRTQTTDVDTSVTAAQPIAPQRLRWLELVSKYRQPIGLTVTLLLFGIALVACRHMLNELDIYALHDSLLSVPLPSLGGALLATLVGFIILLGYEWSASRYANVTLAPQTLALGGFTAFAIGNAIGLSLLSGGSVRYRLYARHGLGASEVARMTLFASLSLGCALPPLAALATLSDLHAASAALRLPAGLL
;
A
#
# COMPACT_ATOMS: atom_id res chain seq x y z
N MET A 1 -13.45 73.22 21.12
CA MET A 1 -13.01 72.10 20.26
C MET A 1 -12.38 71.04 21.15
N ARG A 2 -13.15 70.00 21.51
CA ARG A 2 -12.66 68.83 22.26
C ARG A 2 -12.34 67.72 21.26
N THR A 3 -11.11 67.23 21.29
CA THR A 3 -10.61 66.10 20.50
C THR A 3 -11.22 64.80 21.00
N GLN A 4 -12.07 64.16 20.19
CA GLN A 4 -12.55 62.80 20.43
C GLN A 4 -11.42 61.81 20.14
N THR A 5 -11.03 61.06 21.16
CA THR A 5 -10.24 59.82 21.07
C THR A 5 -11.07 58.73 21.74
N THR A 6 -11.31 57.61 21.02
CA THR A 6 -12.02 56.34 21.32
C THR A 6 -13.11 56.12 20.25
N ASP A 7 -13.15 55.08 19.42
CA ASP A 7 -12.79 53.68 19.65
C ASP A 7 -12.13 53.05 18.41
N VAL A 8 -11.08 52.26 18.65
CA VAL A 8 -10.63 51.23 17.70
C VAL A 8 -11.55 50.04 17.93
N ASP A 9 -12.39 49.72 16.94
CA ASP A 9 -13.17 48.48 16.87
C ASP A 9 -12.21 47.28 16.87
N THR A 10 -11.77 46.88 18.06
CA THR A 10 -11.23 45.55 18.31
C THR A 10 -12.40 44.59 18.31
N SER A 11 -12.82 44.18 17.11
CA SER A 11 -13.61 42.96 16.95
C SER A 11 -12.73 41.77 17.36
N VAL A 12 -12.66 41.56 18.67
CA VAL A 12 -12.08 40.39 19.31
C VAL A 12 -12.80 39.19 18.70
N THR A 13 -12.05 38.48 17.86
CA THR A 13 -12.23 37.08 17.46
C THR A 13 -13.19 36.36 18.41
N ALA A 14 -14.46 36.25 18.00
CA ALA A 14 -15.39 35.32 18.61
C ALA A 14 -14.87 33.92 18.30
N ALA A 15 -14.05 33.38 19.21
CA ALA A 15 -13.66 31.98 19.21
C ALA A 15 -14.94 31.16 19.30
N GLN A 16 -15.42 30.67 18.16
CA GLN A 16 -16.55 29.77 18.09
C GLN A 16 -16.24 28.54 18.95
N PRO A 17 -17.12 28.14 19.88
CA PRO A 17 -16.90 26.94 20.68
C PRO A 17 -16.96 25.73 19.76
N ILE A 18 -15.82 25.09 19.53
CA ILE A 18 -15.70 23.84 18.77
C ILE A 18 -16.60 22.81 19.46
N ALA A 19 -17.68 22.41 18.78
CA ALA A 19 -18.72 21.56 19.34
C ALA A 19 -18.13 20.27 19.96
N PRO A 20 -18.29 20.04 21.28
CA PRO A 20 -17.70 18.90 22.00
C PRO A 20 -18.18 17.54 21.48
N GLN A 21 -19.25 17.53 20.67
CA GLN A 21 -19.81 16.34 20.08
C GLN A 21 -18.92 15.73 18.99
N ARG A 22 -18.22 16.54 18.16
CA ARG A 22 -17.29 16.03 17.13
C ARG A 22 -16.08 15.31 17.74
N LEU A 23 -15.63 15.72 18.93
CA LEU A 23 -14.52 15.09 19.64
C LEU A 23 -14.89 13.70 20.18
N ARG A 24 -16.15 13.50 20.61
CA ARG A 24 -16.64 12.25 21.20
C ARG A 24 -16.82 11.12 20.17
N TRP A 25 -17.22 11.45 18.94
CA TRP A 25 -17.28 10.48 17.83
C TRP A 25 -15.87 10.05 17.39
N LEU A 26 -14.91 10.97 17.39
CA LEU A 26 -13.52 10.66 17.09
C LEU A 26 -12.87 9.79 18.19
N GLU A 27 -13.22 10.01 19.46
CA GLU A 27 -12.76 9.17 20.57
C GLU A 27 -13.39 7.77 20.60
N LEU A 28 -14.66 7.63 20.22
CA LEU A 28 -15.30 6.31 20.09
C LEU A 28 -14.71 5.53 18.91
N VAL A 29 -14.46 6.21 17.78
CA VAL A 29 -13.78 5.64 16.62
C VAL A 29 -12.31 5.31 16.95
N SER A 30 -11.62 6.09 17.79
CA SER A 30 -10.24 5.82 18.19
C SER A 30 -10.13 4.65 19.18
N LYS A 31 -11.11 4.51 20.09
CA LYS A 31 -11.15 3.42 21.08
C LYS A 31 -11.58 2.08 20.48
N TYR A 32 -12.39 2.09 19.41
CA TYR A 32 -12.84 0.89 18.69
C TYR A 32 -12.05 0.61 17.39
N ARG A 33 -11.00 1.38 17.09
CA ARG A 33 -10.20 1.25 15.86
C ARG A 33 -9.56 -0.13 15.68
N GLN A 34 -9.13 -0.76 16.77
CA GLN A 34 -8.51 -2.09 16.74
C GLN A 34 -9.51 -3.22 16.47
N PRO A 35 -10.64 -3.35 17.19
CA PRO A 35 -11.64 -4.37 16.88
C PRO A 35 -12.33 -4.14 15.52
N ILE A 36 -12.54 -2.88 15.09
CA ILE A 36 -13.09 -2.60 13.75
C ILE A 36 -12.15 -3.09 12.66
N GLY A 37 -10.85 -2.77 12.77
CA GLY A 37 -9.85 -3.24 11.81
C GLY A 37 -9.82 -4.77 11.73
N LEU A 38 -9.77 -5.44 12.88
CA LEU A 38 -9.80 -6.90 12.95
C LEU A 38 -11.08 -7.49 12.33
N THR A 39 -12.24 -6.92 12.66
CA THR A 39 -13.54 -7.37 12.16
C THR A 39 -13.63 -7.20 10.65
N VAL A 40 -13.21 -6.06 10.12
CA VAL A 40 -13.19 -5.80 8.67
C VAL A 40 -12.24 -6.77 7.97
N THR A 41 -11.02 -6.97 8.49
CA THR A 41 -10.07 -7.94 7.91
C THR A 41 -10.65 -9.35 7.94
N LEU A 42 -11.26 -9.77 9.04
CA LEU A 42 -11.87 -11.10 9.17
C LEU A 42 -13.06 -11.29 8.22
N LEU A 43 -13.88 -10.25 8.06
CA LEU A 43 -15.03 -10.26 7.15
C LEU A 43 -14.58 -10.34 5.69
N LEU A 44 -13.61 -9.51 5.28
CA LEU A 44 -13.00 -9.59 3.95
C LEU A 44 -12.35 -10.95 3.70
N PHE A 45 -11.65 -11.50 4.68
CA PHE A 45 -11.06 -12.83 4.60
C PHE A 45 -12.12 -13.92 4.43
N GLY A 46 -13.24 -13.85 5.16
CA GLY A 46 -14.36 -14.77 5.02
C GLY A 46 -14.99 -14.70 3.62
N ILE A 47 -15.23 -13.50 3.09
CA ILE A 47 -15.73 -13.32 1.72
C ILE A 47 -14.75 -13.90 0.69
N ALA A 48 -13.45 -13.62 0.84
CA ALA A 48 -12.42 -14.16 -0.04
C ALA A 48 -12.36 -15.69 -0.01
N LEU A 49 -12.52 -16.31 1.16
CA LEU A 49 -12.60 -17.77 1.30
C LEU A 49 -13.83 -18.35 0.60
N VAL A 50 -14.99 -17.71 0.73
CA VAL A 50 -16.22 -18.15 0.06
C VAL A 50 -16.05 -18.03 -1.46
N ALA A 51 -15.54 -16.91 -1.96
CA ALA A 51 -15.26 -16.71 -3.38
C ALA A 51 -14.24 -17.73 -3.91
N CYS A 52 -13.17 -17.98 -3.16
CA CYS A 52 -12.16 -18.98 -3.50
C CYS A 52 -12.77 -20.38 -3.56
N ARG A 53 -13.56 -20.76 -2.55
CA ARG A 53 -14.27 -22.06 -2.53
C ARG A 53 -15.26 -22.20 -3.69
N HIS A 54 -15.93 -21.12 -4.07
CA HIS A 54 -16.85 -21.12 -5.21
C HIS A 54 -16.09 -21.35 -6.53
N MET A 55 -14.99 -20.61 -6.76
CA MET A 55 -14.11 -20.83 -7.92
C MET A 55 -13.52 -22.24 -7.94
N LEU A 56 -13.08 -22.77 -6.80
CA LEU A 56 -12.48 -24.11 -6.71
C LEU A 56 -13.51 -25.22 -6.97
N ASN A 57 -14.78 -25.03 -6.61
CA ASN A 57 -15.83 -26.02 -6.88
C ASN A 57 -16.18 -26.10 -8.37
N GLU A 58 -16.00 -25.01 -9.14
CA GLU A 58 -16.17 -25.01 -10.59
C GLU A 58 -14.94 -25.55 -11.33
N LEU A 59 -13.80 -25.70 -10.63
CA LEU A 59 -12.54 -26.12 -11.20
C LEU A 59 -12.32 -27.63 -11.03
N ASP A 60 -12.22 -28.36 -12.14
CA ASP A 60 -11.84 -29.77 -12.11
C ASP A 60 -10.35 -29.90 -11.75
N ILE A 61 -10.05 -30.65 -10.69
CA ILE A 61 -8.69 -30.85 -10.16
C ILE A 61 -7.79 -31.52 -11.22
N TYR A 62 -8.36 -32.40 -12.05
CA TYR A 62 -7.62 -33.07 -13.12
C TYR A 62 -7.24 -32.10 -14.23
N ALA A 63 -8.15 -31.19 -14.62
CA ALA A 63 -7.85 -30.14 -15.59
C ALA A 63 -6.79 -29.16 -15.09
N LEU A 64 -6.77 -28.86 -13.78
CA LEU A 64 -5.73 -28.04 -13.16
C LEU A 64 -4.36 -28.71 -13.25
N HIS A 65 -4.28 -30.01 -12.95
CA HIS A 65 -3.02 -30.77 -13.00
C HIS A 65 -2.44 -30.85 -14.42
N ASP A 66 -3.27 -31.15 -15.42
CA ASP A 66 -2.84 -31.19 -16.82
C ASP A 66 -2.46 -29.80 -17.35
N SER A 67 -3.15 -28.75 -16.89
CA SER A 67 -2.79 -27.37 -17.19
C SER A 67 -1.43 -26.98 -16.58
N LEU A 68 -1.12 -27.47 -15.38
CA LEU A 68 0.16 -27.20 -14.71
C LEU A 68 1.33 -27.92 -15.41
N LEU A 69 1.10 -29.15 -15.87
CA LEU A 69 2.10 -29.92 -16.62
C LEU A 69 2.31 -29.43 -18.05
N SER A 70 1.31 -28.79 -18.65
CA SER A 70 1.40 -28.21 -19.99
C SER A 70 2.02 -26.81 -20.02
N VAL A 71 2.40 -26.22 -18.88
CA VAL A 71 3.08 -24.92 -18.83
C VAL A 71 4.42 -25.00 -19.57
N PRO A 72 4.64 -24.22 -20.64
CA PRO A 72 5.89 -24.23 -21.37
C PRO A 72 7.04 -23.74 -20.47
N LEU A 73 8.15 -24.48 -20.42
CA LEU A 73 9.40 -24.05 -19.78
C LEU A 73 9.86 -22.62 -20.19
N PRO A 74 9.76 -22.17 -21.46
CA PRO A 74 10.14 -20.79 -21.81
C PRO A 74 9.26 -19.74 -21.12
N SER A 75 7.97 -20.01 -20.92
CA SER A 75 7.07 -19.11 -20.18
C SER A 75 7.47 -19.05 -18.70
N LEU A 76 7.90 -20.16 -18.11
CA LEU A 76 8.41 -20.21 -16.74
C LEU A 76 9.71 -19.40 -16.60
N GLY A 77 10.62 -19.50 -17.58
CA GLY A 77 11.82 -18.68 -17.65
C GLY A 77 11.51 -17.18 -17.77
N GLY A 78 10.55 -16.82 -18.61
CA GLY A 78 10.06 -15.44 -18.75
C GLY A 78 9.46 -14.89 -17.46
N ALA A 79 8.66 -15.69 -16.75
CA ALA A 79 8.08 -15.31 -15.46
C ALA A 79 9.17 -15.10 -14.38
N LEU A 80 10.18 -15.97 -14.34
CA LEU A 80 11.32 -15.80 -13.43
C LEU A 80 12.12 -14.53 -13.75
N LEU A 81 12.40 -14.27 -15.02
CA LEU A 81 13.09 -13.04 -15.43
C LEU A 81 12.29 -11.79 -15.08
N ALA A 82 10.98 -11.78 -15.34
CA ALA A 82 10.11 -10.67 -14.98
C ALA A 82 10.09 -10.43 -13.47
N THR A 83 10.05 -11.52 -12.68
CA THR A 83 10.15 -11.46 -11.21
C THR A 83 11.48 -10.87 -10.76
N LEU A 84 12.59 -11.30 -11.38
CA LEU A 84 13.93 -10.81 -11.09
C LEU A 84 14.06 -9.31 -11.38
N VAL A 85 13.58 -8.87 -12.54
CA VAL A 85 13.55 -7.46 -12.95
C VAL A 85 12.69 -6.64 -11.97
N GLY A 86 11.52 -7.14 -11.58
CA GLY A 86 10.68 -6.50 -10.57
C GLY A 86 11.41 -6.31 -9.25
N PHE A 87 12.09 -7.35 -8.75
CA PHE A 87 12.89 -7.25 -7.53
C PHE A 87 14.06 -6.26 -7.64
N ILE A 88 14.73 -6.18 -8.81
CA ILE A 88 15.79 -5.19 -9.05
C ILE A 88 15.24 -3.76 -8.98
N ILE A 89 14.07 -3.51 -9.57
CA ILE A 89 13.39 -2.20 -9.51
C ILE A 89 13.03 -1.86 -8.06
N LEU A 90 12.50 -2.83 -7.30
CA LEU A 90 12.19 -2.66 -5.87
C LEU A 90 13.45 -2.36 -5.05
N LEU A 91 14.58 -2.97 -5.37
CA LEU A 91 15.88 -2.69 -4.75
C LEU A 91 16.34 -1.25 -5.05
N GLY A 92 16.18 -0.81 -6.29
CA GLY A 92 16.43 0.58 -6.67
C GLY A 92 15.51 1.56 -5.92
N TYR A 93 14.28 1.14 -5.65
CA TYR A 93 13.33 1.90 -4.83
C TYR A 93 13.83 2.09 -3.40
N GLU A 94 14.31 1.02 -2.78
CA GLU A 94 14.91 1.06 -1.45
C GLU A 94 16.16 1.96 -1.44
N TRP A 95 16.99 1.89 -2.47
CA TRP A 95 18.17 2.74 -2.56
C TRP A 95 17.84 4.24 -2.69
N SER A 96 16.82 4.57 -3.47
CA SER A 96 16.30 5.93 -3.56
C SER A 96 15.70 6.39 -2.23
N ALA A 97 14.97 5.51 -1.55
CA ALA A 97 14.36 5.79 -0.25
C ALA A 97 15.41 6.00 0.86
N SER A 98 16.51 5.25 0.85
CA SER A 98 17.62 5.45 1.82
C SER A 98 18.34 6.78 1.59
N ARG A 99 18.53 7.17 0.32
CA ARG A 99 19.07 8.48 -0.05
C ARG A 99 18.16 9.61 0.42
N TYR A 100 16.84 9.45 0.24
CA TYR A 100 15.83 10.41 0.72
C TYR A 100 15.82 10.53 2.25
N ALA A 101 16.03 9.43 2.97
CA ALA A 101 16.10 9.42 4.43
C ALA A 101 17.45 9.93 5.01
N ASN A 102 18.42 10.32 4.16
CA ASN A 102 19.80 10.66 4.56
C ASN A 102 20.51 9.56 5.37
N VAL A 103 20.21 8.29 5.05
CA VAL A 103 20.80 7.13 5.73
C VAL A 103 21.91 6.53 4.87
N THR A 104 23.11 6.43 5.44
CA THR A 104 24.25 5.73 4.82
C THR A 104 24.37 4.32 5.38
N LEU A 105 23.77 3.37 4.66
CA LEU A 105 23.94 1.92 4.90
C LEU A 105 24.81 1.29 3.83
N ALA A 106 25.47 0.18 4.16
CA ALA A 106 26.09 -0.67 3.16
C ALA A 106 25.04 -1.17 2.16
N PRO A 107 25.29 -1.09 0.84
CA PRO A 107 24.32 -1.45 -0.19
C PRO A 107 23.86 -2.91 -0.09
N GLN A 108 24.72 -3.80 0.42
CA GLN A 108 24.38 -5.21 0.67
C GLN A 108 23.32 -5.36 1.78
N THR A 109 23.45 -4.62 2.88
CA THR A 109 22.47 -4.63 3.98
C THR A 109 21.13 -4.06 3.53
N LEU A 110 21.17 -3.02 2.68
CA LEU A 110 19.97 -2.42 2.10
C LEU A 110 19.26 -3.38 1.14
N ALA A 111 20.02 -4.08 0.30
CA ALA A 111 19.50 -5.08 -0.61
C ALA A 111 18.83 -6.25 0.13
N LEU A 112 19.49 -6.80 1.14
CA LEU A 112 18.94 -7.88 1.97
C LEU A 112 17.70 -7.43 2.76
N GLY A 113 17.74 -6.24 3.35
CA GLY A 113 16.61 -5.66 4.07
C GLY A 113 15.42 -5.38 3.18
N GLY A 114 15.65 -4.77 2.01
CA GLY A 114 14.64 -4.54 1.00
C GLY A 114 14.03 -5.84 0.48
N PHE A 115 14.85 -6.80 0.08
CA PHE A 115 14.41 -8.09 -0.44
C PHE A 115 13.55 -8.84 0.58
N THR A 116 14.04 -9.01 1.81
CA THR A 116 13.31 -9.74 2.86
C THR A 116 12.02 -9.03 3.26
N ALA A 117 12.04 -7.70 3.38
CA ALA A 117 10.85 -6.92 3.70
C ALA A 117 9.79 -6.97 2.60
N PHE A 118 10.19 -6.91 1.33
CA PHE A 118 9.25 -7.04 0.21
C PHE A 118 8.74 -8.48 0.05
N ALA A 119 9.59 -9.49 0.20
CA ALA A 119 9.17 -10.89 0.15
C ALA A 119 8.15 -11.19 1.25
N ILE A 120 8.44 -10.79 2.50
CA ILE A 120 7.55 -11.00 3.64
C ILE A 120 6.30 -10.11 3.53
N GLY A 121 6.45 -8.87 3.06
CA GLY A 121 5.33 -7.96 2.83
C GLY A 121 4.34 -8.51 1.80
N ASN A 122 4.84 -9.06 0.69
CA ASN A 122 4.02 -9.66 -0.35
C ASN A 122 3.40 -11.00 0.08
N ALA A 123 4.09 -11.81 0.89
CA ALA A 123 3.57 -13.10 1.35
C ALA A 123 2.53 -12.99 2.47
N ILE A 124 2.76 -12.12 3.46
CA ILE A 124 1.90 -12.00 4.66
C ILE A 124 0.78 -10.97 4.46
N GLY A 125 0.98 -10.00 3.57
CA GLY A 125 0.10 -8.83 3.47
C GLY A 125 0.42 -7.80 4.56
N LEU A 126 -0.30 -6.66 4.52
CA LEU A 126 0.00 -5.47 5.33
C LEU A 126 1.48 -5.10 5.26
N SER A 127 2.02 -4.97 4.04
CA SER A 127 3.46 -4.80 3.77
C SER A 127 4.11 -3.65 4.57
N LEU A 128 3.34 -2.60 4.88
CA LEU A 128 3.79 -1.49 5.72
C LEU A 128 4.10 -1.94 7.16
N LEU A 129 3.26 -2.80 7.73
CA LEU A 129 3.38 -3.28 9.11
C LEU A 129 4.30 -4.50 9.19
N SER A 130 4.11 -5.49 8.32
CA SER A 130 4.91 -6.72 8.30
C SER A 130 6.33 -6.48 7.76
N GLY A 131 6.44 -5.91 6.55
CA GLY A 131 7.72 -5.59 5.92
C GLY A 131 8.49 -4.47 6.62
N GLY A 132 7.78 -3.43 7.09
CA GLY A 132 8.38 -2.34 7.88
C GLY A 132 8.98 -2.81 9.21
N SER A 133 8.32 -3.74 9.90
CA SER A 133 8.84 -4.33 11.14
C SER A 133 10.11 -5.16 10.92
N VAL A 134 10.18 -5.91 9.80
CA VAL A 134 11.37 -6.68 9.42
C VAL A 134 12.54 -5.75 9.10
N ARG A 135 12.32 -4.69 8.30
CA ARG A 135 13.34 -3.65 8.05
C ARG A 135 13.81 -3.03 9.34
N TYR A 136 12.89 -2.65 10.23
CA TYR A 136 13.24 -2.06 11.52
C TYR A 136 14.12 -3.00 12.33
N ARG A 137 13.78 -4.29 12.42
CA ARG A 137 14.59 -5.26 13.17
C ARG A 137 15.98 -5.47 12.56
N LEU A 138 16.12 -5.42 11.23
CA LEU A 138 17.40 -5.61 10.56
C LEU A 138 18.27 -4.35 10.62
N TYR A 139 17.68 -3.17 10.49
CA TYR A 139 18.35 -1.88 10.47
C TYR A 139 18.64 -1.36 11.89
N ALA A 140 17.82 -1.68 12.89
CA ALA A 140 18.09 -1.36 14.29
C ALA A 140 19.41 -1.98 14.79
N ARG A 141 19.79 -3.16 14.27
CA ARG A 141 21.11 -3.79 14.53
C ARG A 141 22.29 -2.98 13.99
N HIS A 142 22.04 -2.08 13.04
CA HIS A 142 23.03 -1.22 12.40
C HIS A 142 22.91 0.24 12.88
N GLY A 143 22.19 0.49 13.98
CA GLY A 143 22.10 1.83 14.60
C GLY A 143 21.05 2.76 14.00
N LEU A 144 20.14 2.27 13.16
CA LEU A 144 19.07 3.09 12.57
C LEU A 144 17.86 3.23 13.49
N GLY A 145 17.33 4.46 13.56
CA GLY A 145 16.14 4.78 14.30
C GLY A 145 14.87 4.31 13.60
N ALA A 146 13.80 4.14 14.39
CA ALA A 146 12.49 3.76 13.87
C ALA A 146 11.92 4.82 12.91
N SER A 147 12.28 6.09 13.12
CA SER A 147 11.86 7.23 12.30
C SER A 147 12.37 7.16 10.87
N GLU A 148 13.64 6.78 10.65
CA GLU A 148 14.19 6.68 9.29
C GLU A 148 13.54 5.51 8.54
N VAL A 149 13.37 4.36 9.19
CA VAL A 149 12.71 3.18 8.60
C VAL A 149 11.25 3.47 8.26
N ALA A 150 10.55 4.20 9.12
CA ALA A 150 9.18 4.63 8.86
C ALA A 150 9.11 5.56 7.63
N ARG A 151 9.99 6.56 7.51
CA ARG A 151 10.06 7.44 6.34
C ARG A 151 10.34 6.67 5.05
N MET A 152 11.30 5.75 5.10
CA MET A 152 11.67 4.90 3.97
C MET A 152 10.49 4.02 3.51
N THR A 153 9.81 3.38 4.46
CA THR A 153 8.68 2.49 4.19
C THR A 153 7.44 3.27 3.72
N LEU A 154 7.19 4.46 4.28
CA LEU A 154 6.14 5.37 3.81
C LEU A 154 6.41 5.85 2.39
N PHE A 155 7.64 6.28 2.10
CA PHE A 155 8.03 6.69 0.76
C PHE A 155 7.85 5.55 -0.25
N ALA A 156 8.32 4.34 0.06
CA ALA A 156 8.12 3.15 -0.77
C ALA A 156 6.63 2.86 -1.03
N SER A 157 5.80 2.97 0.01
CA SER A 157 4.37 2.68 -0.09
C SER A 157 3.61 3.75 -0.87
N LEU A 158 3.90 5.03 -0.63
CA LEU A 158 3.29 6.14 -1.38
C LEU A 158 3.63 6.05 -2.86
N SER A 159 4.87 5.72 -3.17
CA SER A 159 5.30 5.69 -4.56
C SER A 159 4.79 4.49 -5.33
N LEU A 160 4.70 3.32 -4.68
CA LEU A 160 3.96 2.18 -5.25
C LEU A 160 2.49 2.54 -5.43
N GLY A 161 1.87 3.15 -4.41
CA GLY A 161 0.48 3.61 -4.48
C GLY A 161 0.23 4.68 -5.54
N CYS A 162 1.24 5.47 -5.90
CA CYS A 162 1.16 6.50 -6.94
C CYS A 162 1.49 5.93 -8.34
N ALA A 163 2.35 4.91 -8.43
CA ALA A 163 2.70 4.27 -9.69
C ALA A 163 1.61 3.31 -10.20
N LEU A 164 0.88 2.65 -9.29
CA LEU A 164 -0.16 1.68 -9.65
C LEU A 164 -1.34 2.28 -10.44
N PRO A 165 -1.94 3.43 -10.07
CA PRO A 165 -3.09 3.97 -10.80
C PRO A 165 -2.80 4.38 -12.25
N PRO A 166 -1.69 5.07 -12.58
CA PRO A 166 -1.32 5.35 -13.96
C PRO A 166 -1.06 4.08 -14.76
N LEU A 167 -0.40 3.08 -14.18
CA LEU A 167 -0.17 1.79 -14.83
C LEU A 167 -1.48 1.04 -15.09
N ALA A 168 -2.40 1.05 -14.11
CA ALA A 168 -3.73 0.48 -14.28
C ALA A 168 -4.52 1.20 -15.38
N ALA A 169 -4.48 2.54 -15.41
CA ALA A 169 -5.11 3.34 -16.45
C ALA A 169 -4.55 3.02 -17.84
N LEU A 170 -3.22 2.98 -17.99
CA LEU A 170 -2.56 2.62 -19.24
C LEU A 170 -2.90 1.18 -19.67
N ALA A 171 -2.93 0.22 -18.73
CA ALA A 171 -3.32 -1.15 -19.03
C ALA A 171 -4.77 -1.23 -19.53
N THR A 172 -5.70 -0.51 -18.90
CA THR A 172 -7.11 -0.46 -19.35
C THR A 172 -7.28 0.24 -20.69
N LEU A 173 -6.44 1.23 -21.01
CA LEU A 173 -6.45 1.90 -22.31
C LEU A 173 -5.84 1.02 -23.42
N SER A 174 -4.89 0.16 -23.06
CA SER A 174 -4.23 -0.74 -24.02
C SER A 174 -5.14 -1.88 -24.47
N ASP A 175 -6.08 -2.29 -23.61
CA ASP A 175 -7.00 -3.40 -23.88
C ASP A 175 -8.45 -2.98 -23.63
N LEU A 176 -8.98 -2.14 -24.53
CA LEU A 176 -10.29 -1.50 -24.42
C LEU A 176 -11.43 -2.52 -24.31
N HIS A 177 -11.26 -3.70 -24.90
CA HIS A 177 -12.23 -4.79 -24.85
C HIS A 177 -12.30 -5.40 -23.43
N ALA A 178 -11.16 -5.69 -22.80
CA ALA A 178 -11.12 -6.16 -21.42
C ALA A 178 -11.59 -5.10 -20.42
N ALA A 179 -11.28 -3.83 -20.68
CA ALA A 179 -11.77 -2.70 -19.88
C ALA A 179 -13.30 -2.56 -19.97
N SER A 180 -13.89 -2.72 -21.15
CA SER A 180 -15.36 -2.67 -21.33
C SER A 180 -16.08 -3.79 -20.58
N ALA A 181 -15.50 -4.99 -20.56
CA ALA A 181 -16.04 -6.15 -19.84
C ALA A 181 -15.94 -6.00 -18.31
N ALA A 182 -14.83 -5.44 -17.81
CA ALA A 182 -14.61 -5.22 -16.38
C ALA A 182 -15.42 -4.04 -15.81
N LEU A 183 -15.56 -2.94 -16.57
CA LEU A 183 -16.31 -1.75 -16.14
C LEU A 183 -17.82 -1.80 -16.49
N ARG A 184 -18.28 -2.80 -17.25
CA ARG A 184 -19.65 -2.88 -17.79
C ARG A 184 -20.09 -1.59 -18.51
N LEU A 185 -19.18 -0.94 -19.22
CA LEU A 185 -19.47 0.25 -20.02
C LEU A 185 -19.59 -0.12 -21.50
N PRO A 186 -20.55 0.46 -22.24
CA PRO A 186 -20.70 0.19 -23.67
C PRO A 186 -19.48 0.72 -24.43
N ALA A 187 -18.93 -0.11 -25.33
CA ALA A 187 -17.73 0.17 -26.11
C ALA A 187 -17.81 1.41 -27.03
N GLY A 188 -18.97 2.06 -27.13
CA GLY A 188 -19.16 3.31 -27.88
C GLY A 188 -18.94 4.60 -27.08
N LEU A 189 -18.63 4.51 -25.78
CA LEU A 189 -18.44 5.66 -24.89
C LEU A 189 -16.99 5.78 -24.35
N LEU A 190 -16.10 4.92 -24.83
CA LEU A 190 -14.66 4.85 -24.57
C LEU A 190 -13.91 5.02 -25.89
#